data_AF-A0A0L6CGG0-F1
#
_entry.id   AF-A0A0L6CGG0-F1
#
_cell.length_a   1.000
_cell.length_b   1.000
_cell.length_c   1.000
_cell.angle_alpha   90.00
_cell.angle_beta   90.00
_cell.angle_gamma   90.00
#
_symmetry.space_group_name_H-M   'P 1'
#
loop_
_entity.id
_entity.type
_entity.pdbx_description
1 polymer ?
#
loop_
_entity_poly.entity_id
_entity_poly.type
_entity_poly.pdbx_seq_one_letter_code
_entity_poly.pdbx_strand_id
1 'polypeptide(L)'
;MTRSPARTPWTAVSLGVIGAAHLALTVHKYRDQVHEIVREGVLDRVERTSDGTTVGARPEAFWFATCGIATLALAGLTGAAERSPAGPPRALAPMLAGLATWGVALMPRSGFWSFYGAAALAHRARR
;
A
#
# COMPACT_ATOMS: atom_id res chain seq x y z
N MET A 1 14.44 33.76 -18.56
CA MET A 1 13.62 32.74 -17.87
C MET A 1 13.88 31.39 -18.53
N THR A 2 14.79 30.58 -17.99
CA THR A 2 15.09 29.23 -18.51
C THR A 2 14.17 28.22 -17.82
N ARG A 3 13.26 27.58 -18.59
CA ARG A 3 12.51 26.41 -18.09
C ARG A 3 13.53 25.32 -17.79
N SER A 4 13.65 24.91 -16.53
CA SER A 4 14.36 23.68 -16.19
C SER A 4 13.75 22.51 -16.98
N PRO A 5 14.56 21.57 -17.50
CA PRO A 5 14.04 20.41 -18.20
C PRO A 5 13.10 19.64 -17.27
N ALA A 6 11.93 19.27 -17.77
CA ALA A 6 11.00 18.42 -17.05
C ALA A 6 11.74 17.13 -16.65
N ARG A 7 11.98 16.93 -15.36
CA ARG A 7 12.56 15.68 -14.86
C ARG A 7 11.60 14.56 -15.22
N THR A 8 12.10 13.55 -15.93
CA THR A 8 11.34 12.34 -16.23
C THR A 8 10.82 11.74 -14.92
N PRO A 9 9.53 11.35 -14.82
CA PRO A 9 8.90 10.92 -13.57
C PRO A 9 9.31 9.49 -13.19
N TRP A 10 10.61 9.21 -13.16
CA TRP A 10 11.16 7.87 -12.92
C TRP A 10 10.72 7.31 -11.57
N THR A 11 10.55 8.14 -10.54
CA THR A 11 10.08 7.69 -9.23
C THR A 11 8.63 7.23 -9.30
N ALA A 12 7.73 8.04 -9.88
CA ALA A 12 6.34 7.63 -10.06
C ALA A 12 6.22 6.38 -10.94
N VAL A 13 6.98 6.29 -12.03
CA VAL A 13 6.99 5.11 -12.92
C VAL A 13 7.50 3.86 -12.19
N SER A 14 8.60 3.97 -11.44
CA SER A 14 9.18 2.83 -10.71
C SER A 14 8.22 2.32 -9.65
N LEU A 15 7.61 3.21 -8.88
CA LEU A 15 6.57 2.85 -7.91
C LEU A 15 5.37 2.18 -8.61
N GLY A 16 4.96 2.71 -9.76
CA GLY A 16 3.88 2.12 -10.56
C GLY A 16 4.17 0.69 -10.98
N VAL A 17 5.36 0.44 -11.53
CA VAL A 17 5.81 -0.89 -11.95
C VAL A 17 5.91 -1.85 -10.76
N ILE A 18 6.53 -1.42 -9.66
CA ILE A 18 6.67 -2.24 -8.44
C ILE A 18 5.29 -2.60 -7.87
N GLY A 19 4.38 -1.63 -7.80
CA GLY A 19 3.01 -1.85 -7.30
C GLY A 19 2.23 -2.82 -8.19
N ALA A 20 2.29 -2.64 -9.51
CA ALA A 20 1.66 -3.56 -10.47
C ALA A 20 2.25 -4.98 -10.39
N ALA A 21 3.58 -5.10 -10.25
CA ALA A 21 4.25 -6.38 -10.08
C ALA A 21 3.82 -7.09 -8.80
N HIS A 22 3.67 -6.37 -7.67
CA HIS A 22 3.16 -6.95 -6.43
C HIS A 22 1.74 -7.49 -6.60
N LEU A 23 0.84 -6.76 -7.28
CA LEU A 23 -0.51 -7.25 -7.55
C LEU A 23 -0.53 -8.46 -8.49
N ALA A 24 0.29 -8.44 -9.54
CA ALA A 24 0.42 -9.58 -10.45
C ALA A 24 0.93 -10.82 -9.71
N LEU A 25 1.96 -10.65 -8.86
CA LEU A 25 2.49 -11.72 -8.00
C LEU A 25 1.46 -12.20 -6.97
N THR A 26 0.62 -11.31 -6.44
CA THR A 26 -0.49 -11.68 -5.54
C THR A 26 -1.42 -12.66 -6.24
N VAL A 27 -1.89 -12.32 -7.44
CA VAL A 27 -2.83 -13.16 -8.20
C VAL A 27 -2.17 -14.46 -8.70
N HIS A 28 -0.89 -14.41 -9.05
CA HIS A 28 -0.17 -15.56 -9.59
C HIS A 28 0.30 -16.56 -8.52
N LYS A 29 0.96 -16.07 -7.47
CA LYS A 29 1.57 -16.91 -6.41
C LYS A 29 0.57 -17.29 -5.31
N TYR A 30 -0.41 -16.43 -5.03
CA TYR A 30 -1.34 -16.60 -3.92
C TYR A 30 -2.79 -16.79 -4.35
N ARG A 31 -3.03 -17.30 -5.56
CA ARG A 31 -4.36 -17.43 -6.15
C ARG A 31 -5.35 -18.11 -5.21
N ASP A 32 -4.95 -19.23 -4.62
CA ASP A 32 -5.81 -20.05 -3.77
C ASP A 32 -6.10 -19.33 -2.45
N GLN A 33 -5.08 -18.69 -1.85
CA GLN A 33 -5.22 -17.92 -0.62
C GLN A 33 -6.10 -16.70 -0.81
N VAL A 34 -5.98 -16.00 -1.94
CA VAL A 34 -6.86 -14.87 -2.29
C VAL A 34 -8.30 -15.36 -2.44
N HIS A 35 -8.52 -16.46 -3.15
CA HIS A 35 -9.85 -17.04 -3.32
C HIS A 35 -10.46 -17.47 -1.98
N GLU A 36 -9.69 -18.08 -1.10
CA GLU A 36 -10.11 -18.45 0.25
C GLU A 36 -10.45 -17.23 1.12
N ILE A 37 -9.60 -16.20 1.14
CA ILE A 37 -9.85 -14.95 1.87
C ILE A 37 -11.15 -14.27 1.38
N VAL A 38 -11.36 -14.24 0.07
CA VAL A 38 -12.58 -13.67 -0.53
C VAL A 38 -13.81 -14.51 -0.18
N ARG A 39 -13.71 -15.84 -0.25
CA ARG A 39 -14.83 -16.75 0.01
C ARG A 39 -15.21 -16.83 1.50
N GLU A 40 -14.23 -16.79 2.40
CA GLU A 40 -14.43 -16.94 3.85
C GLU A 40 -14.70 -15.60 4.57
N GLY A 41 -14.49 -14.48 3.88
CA GLY A 41 -14.61 -13.13 4.43
C GLY A 41 -13.29 -12.61 5.00
N VAL A 42 -12.98 -11.35 4.68
CA VAL A 42 -11.68 -10.71 4.97
C VAL A 42 -11.49 -10.43 6.47
N LEU A 43 -12.57 -10.19 7.21
CA LEU A 43 -12.50 -9.80 8.63
C LEU A 43 -12.10 -11.00 9.51
N ASP A 44 -11.06 -10.80 10.32
CA ASP A 44 -10.66 -11.68 11.43
C ASP A 44 -10.10 -13.07 11.04
N ARG A 45 -9.86 -13.31 9.73
CA ARG A 45 -9.39 -14.60 9.20
C ARG A 45 -8.04 -14.56 8.48
N VAL A 46 -7.53 -13.38 8.15
CA VAL A 46 -6.23 -13.23 7.44
C VAL A 46 -5.09 -13.79 8.28
N GLU A 47 -5.14 -13.60 9.61
CA GLU A 47 -4.12 -14.10 10.55
C GLU A 47 -4.38 -15.54 11.02
N ARG A 48 -5.52 -16.17 10.68
CA ARG A 48 -5.78 -17.56 11.04
C ARG A 48 -5.01 -18.51 10.14
N THR A 49 -4.08 -19.22 10.75
CA THR A 49 -3.36 -20.34 10.16
C THR A 49 -4.32 -21.52 10.01
N SER A 50 -4.66 -21.90 8.78
CA SER A 50 -5.28 -23.19 8.51
C SER A 50 -4.23 -24.28 8.82
N ASP A 51 -4.50 -25.11 9.83
CA ASP A 51 -3.86 -26.42 10.05
C ASP A 51 -2.38 -26.52 10.44
N GLY A 52 -1.81 -25.51 11.12
CA GLY A 52 -0.56 -25.67 11.91
C GLY A 52 0.70 -26.11 11.16
N THR A 53 0.63 -26.26 9.83
CA THR A 53 1.70 -26.78 8.96
C THR A 53 2.19 -25.73 7.95
N THR A 54 1.52 -24.58 7.84
CA THR A 54 2.03 -23.41 7.11
C THR A 54 1.79 -22.13 7.91
N VAL A 55 2.77 -21.75 8.73
CA VAL A 55 2.89 -20.35 9.14
C VAL A 55 3.08 -19.52 7.87
N GLY A 56 2.07 -18.76 7.44
CA GLY A 56 2.31 -17.52 6.68
C GLY A 56 1.72 -17.33 5.28
N ALA A 57 0.98 -18.24 4.64
CA ALA A 57 0.56 -18.00 3.24
C ALA A 57 -0.55 -16.93 3.06
N ARG A 58 -1.60 -16.94 3.90
CA ARG A 58 -2.70 -15.95 3.85
C ARG A 58 -2.28 -14.54 4.29
N PRO A 59 -1.54 -14.36 5.40
CA PRO A 59 -0.98 -13.07 5.78
C PRO A 59 -0.02 -12.50 4.72
N GLU A 60 0.81 -13.34 4.11
CA GLU A 60 1.76 -12.92 3.08
C GLU A 60 1.05 -12.50 1.79
N ALA A 61 0.02 -13.24 1.36
CA ALA A 61 -0.84 -12.87 0.23
C ALA A 61 -1.48 -11.49 0.44
N PHE A 62 -2.03 -11.27 1.64
CA PHE A 62 -2.65 -10.00 2.00
C PHE A 62 -1.63 -8.85 2.05
N TRP A 63 -0.43 -9.11 2.57
CA TRP A 63 0.66 -8.15 2.60
C TRP A 63 1.09 -7.75 1.19
N PHE A 64 1.29 -8.73 0.30
CA PHE A 64 1.61 -8.49 -1.12
C PHE A 64 0.55 -7.63 -1.82
N ALA A 65 -0.74 -7.96 -1.61
CA ALA A 65 -1.85 -7.19 -2.17
C ALA A 65 -1.85 -5.74 -1.65
N THR A 66 -1.72 -5.58 -0.34
CA THR A 66 -1.76 -4.27 0.33
C THR A 66 -0.58 -3.40 -0.07
N CYS A 67 0.63 -3.96 -0.13
CA CYS A 67 1.81 -3.28 -0.65
C CYS A 67 1.65 -2.86 -2.11
N GLY A 68 1.07 -3.72 -2.95
CA GLY A 68 0.77 -3.39 -4.34
C GLY A 68 -0.13 -2.17 -4.47
N ILE A 69 -1.27 -2.17 -3.76
CA ILE A 69 -2.23 -1.06 -3.76
C ILE A 69 -1.59 0.22 -3.21
N ALA A 70 -0.92 0.14 -2.06
CA ALA A 70 -0.28 1.29 -1.42
C ALA A 70 0.81 1.91 -2.31
N THR A 71 1.60 1.08 -2.98
CA THR A 71 2.68 1.53 -3.88
C THR A 71 2.11 2.18 -5.14
N LEU A 72 1.03 1.64 -5.70
CA LEU A 72 0.32 2.28 -6.83
C LEU A 72 -0.28 3.64 -6.43
N ALA A 73 -0.88 3.72 -5.25
CA ALA A 73 -1.39 4.99 -4.74
C ALA A 73 -0.24 5.99 -4.54
N LEU A 74 0.90 5.57 -4.01
CA LEU A 74 2.09 6.40 -3.87
C LEU A 74 2.67 6.82 -5.22
N ALA A 75 2.62 5.97 -6.25
CA ALA A 75 3.00 6.32 -7.61
C ALA A 75 2.14 7.49 -8.13
N GLY A 76 0.82 7.42 -7.94
CA GLY A 76 -0.10 8.49 -8.29
C GLY A 76 0.17 9.80 -7.54
N LEU A 77 0.41 9.71 -6.23
CA LEU A 77 0.73 10.86 -5.39
C LEU A 77 2.08 11.49 -5.76
N THR A 78 3.10 10.66 -6.02
CA THR A 78 4.42 11.12 -6.44
C THR A 78 4.34 11.79 -7.80
N GLY A 79 3.63 11.18 -8.76
CA GLY A 79 3.42 11.80 -10.06
C GLY A 79 2.62 13.11 -9.96
N ALA A 80 1.69 13.23 -9.02
CA ALA A 80 0.99 14.50 -8.76
C ALA A 80 1.94 15.56 -8.14
N ALA A 81 2.81 15.16 -7.21
CA ALA A 81 3.79 16.03 -6.58
C ALA A 81 4.90 16.48 -7.55
N GLU A 82 5.41 15.58 -8.40
CA GLU A 82 6.39 15.91 -9.45
C GLU A 82 5.84 16.95 -10.44
N ARG A 83 4.53 16.97 -10.64
CA ARG A 83 3.83 17.94 -11.49
C ARG A 83 3.41 19.22 -10.77
N SER A 84 3.61 19.32 -9.45
CA SER A 84 3.13 20.44 -8.64
C SER A 84 4.22 21.02 -7.72
N PRO A 85 4.53 22.32 -7.81
CA PRO A 85 5.47 22.96 -6.89
C PRO A 85 4.91 23.15 -5.45
N ALA A 86 3.67 22.72 -5.17
CA ALA A 86 2.92 23.05 -3.96
C ALA A 86 3.14 22.11 -2.76
N GLY A 87 4.24 21.35 -2.72
CA GLY A 87 4.53 20.43 -1.61
C GLY A 87 3.72 19.12 -1.66
N PRO A 88 3.73 18.33 -0.56
CA PRO A 88 3.15 16.98 -0.55
C PRO A 88 1.63 16.99 -0.82
N PRO A 89 1.10 16.01 -1.58
CA PRO A 89 -0.30 16.00 -1.99
C PRO A 89 -1.25 15.95 -0.79
N ARG A 90 -2.38 16.67 -0.87
CA ARG A 90 -3.41 16.70 0.19
C ARG A 90 -3.94 15.30 0.55
N ALA A 91 -3.96 14.39 -0.42
CA ALA A 91 -4.44 13.02 -0.26
C ALA A 91 -3.44 12.08 0.47
N LEU A 92 -2.18 12.49 0.70
CA LEU A 92 -1.17 11.63 1.33
C LEU A 92 -1.53 11.22 2.76
N ALA A 93 -1.90 12.20 3.61
CA ALA A 93 -2.26 11.94 5.00
C ALA A 93 -3.49 11.00 5.14
N PRO A 94 -4.64 11.26 4.48
CA PRO A 94 -5.79 10.34 4.58
C PRO A 94 -5.50 8.97 3.95
N MET A 95 -4.66 8.89 2.92
CA MET A 95 -4.24 7.59 2.36
C MET A 95 -3.47 6.75 3.37
N LEU A 96 -2.47 7.34 4.04
CA LEU A 96 -1.69 6.66 5.08
C LEU A 96 -2.55 6.24 6.27
N ALA A 97 -3.50 7.09 6.69
CA ALA A 97 -4.45 6.76 7.74
C ALA A 97 -5.36 5.59 7.32
N GLY A 98 -5.91 5.62 6.11
CA GLY A 98 -6.73 4.54 5.58
C GLY A 98 -5.97 3.21 5.48
N LEU A 99 -4.71 3.24 5.04
CA LEU A 99 -3.83 2.08 5.01
C LEU A 99 -3.57 1.52 6.41
N ALA A 100 -3.33 2.40 7.38
CA ALA A 100 -3.14 2.01 8.78
C ALA A 100 -4.41 1.35 9.34
N THR A 101 -5.59 1.95 9.12
CA THR A 101 -6.88 1.41 9.57
C THR A 101 -7.17 0.07 8.92
N TRP A 102 -6.98 -0.05 7.61
CA TRP A 102 -7.14 -1.29 6.85
C TRP A 102 -6.26 -2.42 7.40
N GLY A 103 -4.96 -2.14 7.56
CA GLY A 103 -4.01 -3.14 8.02
C GLY A 103 -4.18 -3.51 9.49
N VAL A 104 -4.53 -2.57 10.38
CA VAL A 104 -4.83 -2.87 11.79
C VAL A 104 -6.11 -3.69 11.93
N ALA A 105 -7.14 -3.42 11.12
CA ALA A 105 -8.40 -4.17 11.16
C ALA A 105 -8.23 -5.63 10.71
N LEU A 106 -7.27 -5.91 9.82
CA LEU A 106 -7.14 -7.21 9.17
C LEU A 106 -5.93 -8.02 9.65
N MET A 107 -4.87 -7.33 10.11
CA MET A 107 -3.65 -7.93 10.66
C MET A 107 -3.12 -7.08 11.83
N PRO A 108 -3.76 -7.11 13.01
CA PRO A 108 -3.41 -6.25 14.13
C PRO A 108 -1.93 -6.32 14.56
N ARG A 109 -1.29 -7.49 14.43
CA ARG A 109 0.10 -7.73 14.88
C ARG A 109 1.18 -7.34 13.85
N SER A 110 0.79 -6.90 12.66
CA SER A 110 1.73 -6.69 11.53
C SER A 110 2.43 -5.33 11.51
N GLY A 111 2.11 -4.43 12.43
CA GLY A 111 2.81 -3.14 12.55
C GLY A 111 2.22 -1.98 11.75
N PHE A 112 1.06 -2.15 11.07
CA PHE A 112 0.41 -1.08 10.30
C PHE A 112 0.07 0.18 11.11
N TRP A 113 -0.01 0.07 12.44
CA TRP A 113 -0.20 1.23 13.32
C TRP A 113 0.90 2.30 13.16
N SER A 114 2.11 1.92 12.73
CA SER A 114 3.21 2.86 12.42
C SER A 114 2.84 3.88 11.33
N PHE A 115 1.96 3.51 10.38
CA PHE A 115 1.49 4.41 9.33
C PHE A 115 0.61 5.55 9.87
N TYR A 116 0.01 5.43 11.06
CA TYR A 116 -0.66 6.57 11.70
C TYR A 116 0.33 7.68 12.05
N GLY A 117 1.54 7.33 12.49
CA GLY A 117 2.61 8.30 12.72
C GLY A 117 3.00 9.04 11.44
N ALA A 118 3.18 8.30 10.35
CA ALA A 118 3.45 8.89 9.03
C ALA A 118 2.30 9.78 8.55
N ALA A 119 1.04 9.37 8.76
CA ALA A 119 -0.13 10.16 8.44
C ALA A 119 -0.17 11.48 9.23
N ALA A 120 0.16 11.45 10.53
CA ALA A 120 0.23 12.63 11.38
C ALA A 120 1.33 13.60 10.93
N LEU A 121 2.51 13.10 10.56
CA LEU A 121 3.61 13.91 10.01
C LEU A 121 3.20 14.55 8.68
N ALA A 122 2.61 13.78 7.77
CA ALA A 122 2.11 14.29 6.49
C ALA A 122 0.99 15.33 6.67
N HIS A 123 0.13 15.18 7.69
CA HIS A 123 -0.89 16.17 8.02
C HIS A 123 -0.27 17.46 8.58
N ARG A 124 0.76 17.35 9.43
CA ARG A 124 1.48 18.50 9.99
C ARG A 124 2.25 19.28 8.94
N ALA A 125 2.93 18.60 8.02
CA ALA A 125 3.69 19.23 6.93
C ALA A 125 2.83 20.05 5.95
N ARG A 126 1.50 19.92 6.04
CA ARG A 126 0.53 20.69 5.24
C ARG A 126 -0.01 21.94 5.95
N ARG A 127 0.22 22.09 7.25
CA ARG A 127 -0.22 23.26 8.03
C ARG A 127 0.86 24.33 8.00
#